data_AF-A0A7S0Y5X7-F1
#
_entry.id   AF-A0A7S0Y5X7-F1
#
_cell.length_a   1.000
_cell.length_b   1.000
_cell.length_c   1.000
_cell.angle_alpha   90.00
_cell.angle_beta   90.00
_cell.angle_gamma   90.00
#
_symmetry.space_group_name_H-M   'P 1'
#
loop_
_entity.id
_entity.type
_entity.pdbx_description
1 polymer ?
#
loop_
_entity_poly.entity_id
_entity_poly.type
_entity_poly.pdbx_seq_one_letter_code
_entity_poly.pdbx_strand_id
1 'polypeptide(L)'
;VESSSRTTTARLPALLFAVQIGPFPLAPRLPLSSAPFLRGHRTTVGSSKSHRTLSALPLSASPSDRGSIGSMEARVKALRAKWEPLGQGHVFKFYDSLPANEQEALVQQLEGIDVKRVLETYKLSLAESADQSKNKVEPLEEVFKLHKCDASKKKAWEDVGLKTIKQGQSAFLLLAGGQGTRLGTSAPKGCYDIGLPSHSSLFRLMADRITRLSGLAGGGGCPWYVMT
;
A
#
# COMPACT_ATOMS: atom_id res chain seq x y z
N VAL A 1 59.72 -10.28 39.70
CA VAL A 1 60.26 -10.83 38.44
C VAL A 1 59.10 -10.79 37.44
N GLU A 2 58.88 -9.61 36.82
CA GLU A 2 59.23 -9.32 35.42
C GLU A 2 58.45 -10.19 34.42
N SER A 3 57.39 -9.64 33.81
CA SER A 3 57.35 -8.95 32.50
C SER A 3 57.23 -9.92 31.30
N SER A 4 56.15 -9.84 30.53
CA SER A 4 56.15 -9.28 29.17
C SER A 4 54.90 -9.63 28.36
N SER A 5 54.24 -8.57 27.90
CA SER A 5 53.61 -8.37 26.58
C SER A 5 52.95 -9.53 25.82
N ARG A 6 51.68 -9.31 25.43
CA ARG A 6 51.29 -9.31 24.01
C ARG A 6 49.96 -8.57 23.82
N THR A 7 50.09 -7.38 23.26
CA THR A 7 49.06 -6.58 22.61
C THR A 7 48.54 -7.36 21.39
N THR A 8 47.24 -7.67 21.37
CA THR A 8 46.56 -8.07 20.12
C THR A 8 45.31 -7.22 19.98
N THR A 9 45.45 -6.20 19.13
CA THR A 9 44.38 -5.33 18.65
C THR A 9 43.47 -6.14 17.72
N ALA A 10 42.41 -6.74 18.26
CA ALA A 10 41.37 -7.37 17.45
C ALA A 10 40.31 -6.31 17.09
N ARG A 11 40.44 -5.73 15.89
CA ARG A 11 39.38 -4.97 15.24
C ARG A 11 38.22 -5.92 14.94
N LEU A 12 37.12 -5.80 15.69
CA LEU A 12 35.85 -6.45 15.36
C LEU A 12 35.16 -5.69 14.22
N PRO A 13 34.70 -6.38 13.15
CA PRO A 13 33.91 -5.75 12.11
C PRO A 13 32.50 -5.53 12.64
N ALA A 14 32.09 -4.27 12.80
CA ALA A 14 30.69 -3.93 12.95
C ALA A 14 30.00 -4.24 11.61
N LEU A 15 29.36 -5.40 11.53
CA LEU A 15 28.47 -5.75 10.42
C LEU A 15 27.17 -4.96 10.58
N LEU A 16 27.24 -3.67 10.26
CA LEU A 16 26.09 -2.81 10.12
C LEU A 16 25.41 -3.20 8.80
N PHE A 17 24.25 -3.84 8.87
CA PHE A 17 23.34 -3.91 7.72
C PHE A 17 22.79 -2.50 7.46
N ALA A 18 23.64 -1.65 6.87
CA ALA A 18 23.21 -0.47 6.15
C ALA A 18 22.63 -0.96 4.82
N VAL A 19 21.31 -0.93 4.68
CA VAL A 19 20.74 -0.82 3.33
C VAL A 19 21.21 0.54 2.81
N GLN A 20 22.27 0.52 2.01
CA GLN A 20 22.78 1.72 1.35
C GLN A 20 21.78 2.11 0.26
N ILE A 21 20.76 2.88 0.65
CA ILE A 21 19.87 3.54 -0.29
C ILE A 21 20.68 4.71 -0.85
N GLY A 22 21.13 4.60 -2.10
CA GLY A 22 21.89 5.65 -2.78
C GLY A 22 21.12 6.98 -2.86
N PRO A 23 21.80 8.09 -3.22
CA PRO A 23 21.18 9.40 -3.26
C PRO A 23 20.02 9.41 -4.26
N PHE A 24 18.78 9.57 -3.75
CA PHE A 24 17.60 9.79 -4.56
C PHE A 24 17.66 11.20 -5.16
N PRO A 25 17.51 11.37 -6.48
CA PRO A 25 17.46 12.69 -7.09
C PRO A 25 16.20 13.42 -6.60
N LEU A 26 16.40 14.59 -6.01
CA LEU A 26 15.33 15.52 -5.63
C LEU A 26 14.56 15.92 -6.91
N ALA A 27 13.31 15.49 -7.02
CA ALA A 27 12.41 15.98 -8.06
C ALA A 27 12.11 17.49 -7.83
N PRO A 28 12.12 18.33 -8.88
CA PRO A 28 11.84 19.75 -8.75
C PRO A 28 10.37 20.00 -8.37
N ARG A 29 10.16 20.92 -7.43
CA ARG A 29 8.82 21.39 -7.01
C ARG A 29 8.12 22.07 -8.19
N LEU A 30 6.98 21.54 -8.61
CA LEU A 30 6.07 22.23 -9.53
C LEU A 30 5.32 23.35 -8.78
N PRO A 31 5.19 24.57 -9.35
CA PRO A 31 4.43 25.65 -8.74
C PRO A 31 2.91 25.40 -8.88
N LEU A 32 2.18 25.66 -7.79
CA LEU A 32 0.72 25.63 -7.74
C LEU A 32 0.14 26.74 -8.62
N SER A 33 -0.59 26.36 -9.66
CA SER A 33 -1.39 27.27 -10.49
C SER A 33 -2.72 27.58 -9.80
N SER A 34 -2.96 28.86 -9.53
CA SER A 34 -4.22 29.41 -9.01
C SER A 34 -5.33 29.36 -10.07
N ALA A 35 -6.40 28.59 -9.82
CA ALA A 35 -7.64 28.66 -10.60
C ALA A 35 -8.65 29.58 -9.91
N PRO A 36 -9.37 30.47 -10.63
CA PRO A 36 -10.29 31.41 -10.00
C PRO A 36 -11.67 30.81 -9.72
N PHE A 37 -12.14 31.23 -8.56
CA PHE A 37 -13.48 31.16 -7.97
C PHE A 37 -14.61 31.58 -8.94
N LEU A 38 -15.54 30.67 -9.24
CA LEU A 38 -16.77 30.95 -9.99
C LEU A 38 -17.95 31.17 -9.02
N ARG A 39 -18.48 32.39 -9.05
CA ARG A 39 -19.62 32.87 -8.26
C ARG A 39 -20.92 32.55 -8.99
N GLY A 40 -21.88 31.94 -8.27
CA GLY A 40 -23.17 31.55 -8.83
C GLY A 40 -24.08 32.74 -9.14
N HIS A 41 -24.80 32.64 -10.26
CA HIS A 41 -25.98 33.45 -10.54
C HIS A 41 -27.19 32.56 -10.75
N ARG A 42 -28.27 32.95 -10.07
CA ARG A 42 -29.58 32.32 -10.00
C ARG A 42 -30.54 33.13 -10.89
N THR A 43 -31.18 32.52 -11.88
CA THR A 43 -32.34 33.12 -12.57
C THR A 43 -33.40 32.07 -12.92
N THR A 44 -34.49 32.14 -12.15
CA THR A 44 -35.91 32.08 -12.52
C THR A 44 -36.46 31.10 -13.57
N VAL A 45 -37.46 30.36 -13.09
CA VAL A 45 -38.44 29.49 -13.73
C VAL A 45 -39.28 30.22 -14.79
N GLY A 46 -39.51 29.55 -15.93
CA GLY A 46 -40.48 29.92 -16.96
C GLY A 46 -41.14 28.68 -17.57
N SER A 47 -42.44 28.58 -17.37
CA SER A 47 -43.34 27.51 -17.83
C SER A 47 -43.62 27.60 -19.34
N SER A 48 -43.62 26.47 -20.06
CA SER A 48 -44.52 26.27 -21.20
C SER A 48 -44.73 24.78 -21.52
N LYS A 49 -46.00 24.39 -21.59
CA LYS A 49 -46.50 23.06 -21.97
C LYS A 49 -46.49 22.93 -23.50
N SER A 50 -46.09 21.77 -24.02
CA SER A 50 -46.67 21.25 -25.25
C SER A 50 -46.61 19.72 -25.28
N HIS A 51 -47.78 19.10 -25.33
CA HIS A 51 -47.96 17.67 -25.61
C HIS A 51 -47.66 17.39 -27.09
N ARG A 52 -46.95 16.29 -27.38
CA ARG A 52 -47.13 15.49 -28.60
C ARG A 52 -46.69 14.05 -28.35
N THR A 53 -47.68 13.16 -28.37
CA THR A 53 -47.57 11.70 -28.40
C THR A 53 -47.21 11.24 -29.82
N LEU A 54 -46.16 10.44 -30.01
CA LEU A 54 -46.02 9.54 -31.17
C LEU A 54 -45.25 8.26 -30.80
N SER A 55 -46.00 7.15 -30.85
CA SER A 55 -45.68 5.78 -31.27
C SER A 55 -44.24 5.24 -31.20
N ALA A 56 -44.12 4.06 -30.56
CA ALA A 56 -42.99 3.14 -30.61
C ALA A 56 -42.80 2.46 -31.98
N LEU A 57 -41.54 2.11 -32.31
CA LEU A 57 -41.05 0.93 -33.06
C LEU A 57 -39.48 1.00 -33.19
N PRO A 58 -38.75 -0.09 -33.55
CA PRO A 58 -37.77 -0.71 -32.65
C PRO A 58 -36.28 -0.54 -33.02
N LEU A 59 -35.44 -0.99 -32.09
CA LEU A 59 -34.01 -1.32 -32.14
C LEU A 59 -33.26 -1.12 -33.47
N SER A 60 -32.28 -0.22 -33.45
CA SER A 60 -31.10 -0.26 -34.31
C SER A 60 -29.87 -0.28 -33.42
N ALA A 61 -29.22 -1.45 -33.30
CA ALA A 61 -27.93 -1.57 -32.62
C ALA A 61 -26.85 -0.86 -33.45
N SER A 62 -26.15 0.10 -32.83
CA SER A 62 -25.07 0.88 -33.44
C SER A 62 -23.82 0.02 -33.72
N PRO A 63 -23.03 0.32 -34.78
CA PRO A 63 -21.92 -0.53 -35.24
C PRO A 63 -20.68 -0.55 -34.34
N SER A 64 -20.66 0.25 -33.26
CA SER A 64 -19.52 0.40 -32.36
C SER A 64 -19.33 -0.74 -31.36
N ASP A 65 -20.32 -1.62 -31.18
CA ASP A 65 -20.27 -2.71 -30.17
C ASP A 65 -19.51 -3.96 -30.65
N ARG A 66 -19.46 -4.21 -31.96
CA ARG A 66 -18.89 -5.46 -32.50
C ARG A 66 -17.37 -5.57 -32.34
N GLY A 67 -16.65 -4.45 -32.29
CA GLY A 67 -15.19 -4.44 -32.09
C GLY A 67 -14.77 -4.75 -30.65
N SER A 68 -15.61 -4.41 -29.67
CA SER A 68 -15.34 -4.64 -28.24
C SER A 68 -15.63 -6.09 -27.84
N ILE A 69 -16.72 -6.67 -28.35
CA ILE A 69 -17.16 -8.04 -28.03
C ILE A 69 -16.13 -9.08 -28.50
N GLY A 70 -15.59 -8.94 -29.71
CA GLY A 70 -14.57 -9.86 -30.24
C GLY A 70 -13.24 -9.82 -29.46
N SER A 71 -12.91 -8.68 -28.85
CA SER A 71 -11.73 -8.56 -27.98
C SER A 71 -11.97 -9.23 -26.62
N MET A 72 -13.19 -9.14 -26.07
CA MET A 72 -13.54 -9.75 -24.79
C MET A 72 -13.58 -11.28 -24.87
N GLU A 73 -14.25 -11.84 -25.88
CA GLU A 73 -14.34 -13.30 -26.06
C GLU A 73 -12.95 -13.94 -26.21
N ALA A 74 -12.03 -13.28 -26.93
CA ALA A 74 -10.66 -13.74 -27.07
C ALA A 74 -9.90 -13.75 -25.74
N ARG A 75 -10.04 -12.71 -24.91
CA ARG A 75 -9.43 -12.61 -23.57
C ARG A 75 -9.95 -13.72 -22.65
N VAL A 76 -11.26 -13.93 -22.61
CA VAL A 76 -11.90 -14.98 -21.80
C VAL A 76 -11.41 -16.36 -22.23
N LYS A 77 -11.36 -16.62 -23.54
CA LYS A 77 -10.86 -17.88 -24.08
C LYS A 77 -9.40 -18.14 -23.69
N ALA A 78 -8.55 -17.12 -23.78
CA ALA A 78 -7.15 -17.23 -23.35
C ALA A 78 -7.02 -17.50 -21.84
N LEU A 79 -7.84 -16.83 -21.02
CA LEU A 79 -7.86 -17.07 -19.57
C LEU A 79 -8.34 -18.49 -19.24
N ARG A 80 -9.43 -18.97 -19.85
CA ARG A 80 -9.91 -20.35 -19.66
C ARG A 80 -8.83 -21.36 -20.00
N ALA A 81 -8.15 -21.20 -21.14
CA ALA A 81 -7.04 -22.06 -21.55
C ALA A 81 -5.86 -22.05 -20.55
N LYS A 82 -5.66 -20.95 -19.81
CA LYS A 82 -4.63 -20.86 -18.76
C LYS A 82 -5.07 -21.49 -17.43
N TRP A 83 -6.33 -21.30 -17.04
CA TRP A 83 -6.84 -21.66 -15.70
C TRP A 83 -7.42 -23.08 -15.61
N GLU A 84 -8.08 -23.56 -16.67
CA GLU A 84 -8.73 -24.88 -16.70
C GLU A 84 -7.73 -26.05 -16.54
N PRO A 85 -6.58 -26.09 -17.26
CA PRO A 85 -5.60 -27.18 -17.10
C PRO A 85 -4.98 -27.24 -15.70
N LEU A 86 -5.04 -26.13 -14.96
CA LEU A 86 -4.55 -26.03 -13.59
C LEU A 86 -5.62 -26.40 -12.56
N GLY A 87 -6.79 -26.89 -12.99
CA GLY A 87 -7.90 -27.27 -12.12
C GLY A 87 -8.67 -26.09 -11.52
N GLN A 88 -8.42 -24.87 -11.99
CA GLN A 88 -9.03 -23.64 -11.46
C GLN A 88 -10.15 -23.09 -12.39
N GLY A 89 -10.71 -23.92 -13.26
CA GLY A 89 -11.80 -23.52 -14.18
C GLY A 89 -13.10 -23.12 -13.47
N HIS A 90 -13.27 -23.49 -12.19
CA HIS A 90 -14.47 -23.18 -11.41
C HIS A 90 -14.72 -21.67 -11.24
N VAL A 91 -13.69 -20.81 -11.37
CA VAL A 91 -13.84 -19.35 -11.30
C VAL A 91 -14.74 -18.80 -12.43
N PHE A 92 -14.90 -19.55 -13.52
CA PHE A 92 -15.75 -19.17 -14.65
C PHE A 92 -17.18 -19.75 -14.58
N LYS A 93 -17.53 -20.48 -13.51
CA LYS A 93 -18.81 -21.22 -13.40
C LYS A 93 -20.05 -20.35 -13.67
N PHE A 94 -20.03 -19.08 -13.26
CA PHE A 94 -21.16 -18.17 -13.39
C PHE A 94 -20.91 -17.05 -14.41
N TYR A 95 -19.79 -17.10 -15.15
CA TYR A 95 -19.37 -16.02 -16.05
C TYR A 95 -20.48 -15.61 -17.04
N ASP A 96 -21.11 -16.58 -17.70
CA ASP A 96 -22.13 -16.33 -18.73
C ASP A 96 -23.44 -15.75 -18.16
N SER A 97 -23.66 -15.87 -16.85
CA SER A 97 -24.80 -15.29 -16.15
C SER A 97 -24.57 -13.87 -15.61
N LEU A 98 -23.32 -13.39 -15.65
CA LEU A 98 -22.98 -12.04 -15.19
C LEU A 98 -23.38 -10.99 -16.23
N PRO A 99 -23.77 -9.78 -15.80
CA PRO A 99 -23.93 -8.64 -16.70
C PRO A 99 -22.57 -8.21 -17.28
N ALA A 100 -22.59 -7.53 -18.43
CA ALA A 100 -21.37 -7.23 -19.20
C ALA A 100 -20.30 -6.43 -18.42
N ASN A 101 -20.72 -5.55 -17.51
CA ASN A 101 -19.81 -4.79 -16.64
C ASN A 101 -19.09 -5.69 -15.62
N GLU A 102 -19.78 -6.67 -15.06
CA GLU A 102 -19.20 -7.63 -14.09
C GLU A 102 -18.32 -8.66 -14.80
N GLN A 103 -18.67 -9.05 -16.03
CA GLN A 103 -17.81 -9.88 -16.88
C GLN A 103 -16.46 -9.22 -17.15
N GLU A 104 -16.45 -7.95 -17.56
CA GLU A 104 -15.22 -7.18 -17.77
C GLU A 104 -14.41 -7.05 -16.47
N ALA A 105 -15.05 -6.73 -15.34
CA ALA A 105 -14.37 -6.60 -14.05
C ALA A 105 -13.71 -7.92 -13.61
N LEU A 106 -14.40 -9.04 -13.78
CA LEU A 106 -13.85 -10.36 -13.48
C LEU A 106 -12.65 -10.69 -14.38
N VAL A 107 -12.76 -10.44 -15.69
CA VAL A 107 -11.65 -10.68 -16.63
C VAL A 107 -10.42 -9.84 -16.26
N GLN A 108 -10.59 -8.56 -15.99
CA GLN A 108 -9.50 -7.68 -15.56
C GLN A 108 -8.84 -8.17 -14.27
N GLN A 109 -9.63 -8.64 -13.30
CA GLN A 109 -9.11 -9.21 -12.07
C GLN A 109 -8.29 -10.49 -12.32
N LEU A 110 -8.78 -11.39 -13.18
CA LEU A 110 -8.10 -12.66 -13.49
C LEU A 110 -6.81 -12.45 -14.30
N GLU A 111 -6.74 -11.41 -15.13
CA GLU A 111 -5.53 -11.03 -15.88
C GLU A 111 -4.40 -10.57 -14.94
N GLY A 112 -4.73 -9.91 -13.83
CA GLY A 112 -3.77 -9.50 -12.81
C GLY A 112 -3.22 -10.64 -11.96
N ILE A 113 -3.76 -11.85 -12.07
CA ILE A 113 -3.38 -12.99 -11.23
C ILE A 113 -2.53 -14.00 -12.01
N ASP A 114 -1.35 -14.29 -11.48
CA ASP A 114 -0.57 -15.46 -11.90
C ASP A 114 -1.04 -16.72 -11.15
N VAL A 115 -2.04 -17.40 -11.74
CA VAL A 115 -2.63 -18.63 -11.18
C VAL A 115 -1.60 -19.73 -10.92
N LYS A 116 -0.53 -19.83 -11.73
CA LYS A 116 0.51 -20.84 -11.52
C LYS A 116 1.28 -20.55 -10.23
N ARG A 117 1.71 -19.30 -10.04
CA ARG A 117 2.38 -18.84 -8.82
C ARG A 117 1.52 -19.02 -7.57
N VAL A 118 0.21 -18.74 -7.68
CA VAL A 118 -0.73 -18.95 -6.57
C VAL A 118 -0.77 -20.41 -6.15
N LEU A 119 -0.88 -21.34 -7.11
CA LEU A 119 -0.92 -22.77 -6.82
C LEU A 119 0.40 -23.30 -6.27
N GLU A 120 1.54 -22.81 -6.76
CA GLU A 120 2.86 -23.14 -6.21
C GLU A 120 2.98 -22.69 -4.76
N THR A 121 2.58 -21.46 -4.47
CA THR A 121 2.59 -20.89 -3.10
C THR A 121 1.68 -21.69 -2.17
N TYR A 122 0.49 -22.08 -2.65
CA TYR A 122 -0.46 -22.90 -1.89
C TYR A 122 0.13 -24.27 -1.54
N LYS A 123 0.73 -24.97 -2.51
CA LYS A 123 1.36 -26.27 -2.29
C LYS A 123 2.51 -26.19 -1.28
N LEU A 124 3.35 -25.16 -1.39
CA LEU A 124 4.45 -24.94 -0.43
C LEU A 124 3.92 -24.71 0.98
N SER A 125 2.90 -23.86 1.13
CA SER A 125 2.30 -23.56 2.44
C SER A 125 1.66 -24.80 3.10
N LEU A 126 1.03 -25.68 2.33
CA LEU A 126 0.51 -26.95 2.85
C LEU A 126 1.61 -27.91 3.30
N ALA A 127 2.69 -28.01 2.53
CA ALA A 127 3.80 -28.91 2.84
C ALA A 127 4.53 -28.48 4.12
N GLU A 128 4.79 -27.18 4.31
CA GLU A 128 5.44 -26.66 5.52
C GLU A 128 4.59 -26.79 6.78
N SER A 129 3.26 -26.75 6.64
CA SER A 129 2.33 -26.93 7.77
C SER A 129 2.37 -28.34 8.36
N ALA A 130 2.88 -29.34 7.62
CA ALA A 130 2.92 -30.74 8.03
C ALA A 130 4.21 -31.14 8.78
N ASP A 131 5.33 -30.41 8.63
CA ASP A 131 6.62 -30.73 9.27
C ASP A 131 6.97 -29.72 10.39
N GLN A 132 6.08 -29.58 11.38
CA GLN A 132 6.34 -28.73 12.57
C GLN A 132 7.35 -29.32 13.56
N SER A 133 7.93 -30.49 13.25
CA SER A 133 8.77 -31.25 14.18
C SER A 133 10.19 -30.69 14.38
N LYS A 134 10.61 -29.66 13.63
CA LYS A 134 12.02 -29.22 13.55
C LYS A 134 12.34 -27.78 13.95
N ASN A 135 11.38 -26.99 14.41
CA ASN A 135 11.66 -25.58 14.74
C ASN A 135 12.12 -25.42 16.19
N LYS A 136 13.44 -25.55 16.41
CA LYS A 136 14.09 -25.14 17.66
C LYS A 136 14.16 -23.61 17.68
N VAL A 137 13.27 -22.97 18.43
CA VAL A 137 13.29 -21.53 18.66
C VAL A 137 14.14 -21.25 19.89
N GLU A 138 15.28 -20.59 19.72
CA GLU A 138 16.16 -20.19 20.82
C GLU A 138 16.12 -18.67 21.03
N PRO A 139 16.31 -18.18 22.27
CA PRO A 139 16.40 -16.76 22.55
C PRO A 139 17.62 -16.12 21.87
N LEU A 140 17.48 -14.84 21.50
CA LEU A 140 18.62 -14.02 21.09
C LEU A 140 19.52 -13.74 22.30
N GLU A 141 20.83 -13.96 22.16
CA GLU A 141 21.80 -13.80 23.25
C GLU A 141 22.05 -12.33 23.63
N GLU A 142 22.12 -11.43 22.64
CA GLU A 142 22.43 -10.00 22.86
C GLU A 142 21.22 -9.11 22.53
N VAL A 143 20.36 -8.88 23.53
CA VAL A 143 19.18 -8.01 23.40
C VAL A 143 19.37 -6.71 24.19
N PHE A 144 19.37 -5.58 23.49
CA PHE A 144 19.34 -4.27 24.11
C PHE A 144 17.96 -3.95 24.68
N LYS A 145 17.91 -3.57 25.96
CA LYS A 145 16.67 -3.18 26.65
C LYS A 145 16.72 -1.69 26.97
N LEU A 146 15.95 -0.89 26.23
CA LEU A 146 15.95 0.58 26.36
C LEU A 146 15.70 1.05 27.80
N HIS A 147 14.82 0.39 28.56
CA HIS A 147 14.53 0.75 29.95
C HIS A 147 15.72 0.53 30.90
N LYS A 148 16.66 -0.36 30.56
CA LYS A 148 17.87 -0.64 31.34
C LYS A 148 19.08 0.19 30.91
N CYS A 149 18.95 1.00 29.85
CA CYS A 149 20.04 1.84 29.35
C CYS A 149 20.18 3.12 30.17
N ASP A 150 21.43 3.50 30.39
CA ASP A 150 21.83 4.78 30.94
C ASP A 150 21.36 5.96 30.07
N ALA A 151 21.19 7.12 30.71
CA ALA A 151 20.68 8.31 30.05
C ALA A 151 21.62 8.84 28.96
N SER A 152 22.94 8.69 29.15
CA SER A 152 23.94 9.14 28.17
C SER A 152 23.88 8.34 26.87
N LYS A 153 23.74 7.00 26.94
CA LYS A 153 23.52 6.18 25.73
C LYS A 153 22.23 6.52 25.01
N LYS A 154 21.12 6.71 25.73
CA LYS A 154 19.83 7.11 25.14
C LYS A 154 19.98 8.42 24.35
N LYS A 155 20.62 9.40 24.97
CA LYS A 155 20.89 10.70 24.33
C LYS A 155 21.79 10.55 23.10
N ALA A 156 22.84 9.75 23.18
CA ALA A 156 23.72 9.50 22.03
C ALA A 156 22.96 8.87 20.85
N TRP A 157 22.03 7.95 21.09
CA TRP A 157 21.19 7.37 20.03
C TRP A 157 20.18 8.35 19.46
N GLU A 158 19.58 9.19 20.31
CA GLU A 158 18.69 10.27 19.87
C GLU A 158 19.44 11.26 18.97
N ASP A 159 20.63 11.70 19.36
CA ASP A 159 21.47 12.62 18.59
C ASP A 159 21.83 12.02 17.21
N VAL A 160 22.18 10.73 17.16
CA VAL A 160 22.42 10.01 15.91
C VAL A 160 21.16 9.97 15.05
N GLY A 161 20.00 9.63 15.63
CA GLY A 161 18.73 9.56 14.90
C GLY A 161 18.31 10.91 14.30
N LEU A 162 18.38 11.99 15.09
CA LEU A 162 18.07 13.34 14.61
C LEU A 162 19.03 13.79 13.50
N LYS A 163 20.32 13.46 13.61
CA LYS A 163 21.31 13.74 12.56
C LYS A 163 20.96 13.01 11.26
N THR A 164 20.59 11.73 11.31
CA THR A 164 20.17 10.94 10.15
C THR A 164 18.94 11.55 9.46
N ILE A 165 17.96 12.01 10.23
CA ILE A 165 16.76 12.69 9.70
C ILE A 165 17.15 13.99 8.99
N LYS A 166 17.97 14.82 9.63
CA LYS A 166 18.45 16.07 9.06
C LYS A 166 19.19 15.87 7.74
N GLN A 167 19.93 14.75 7.62
CA GLN A 167 20.68 14.38 6.43
C GLN A 167 19.81 13.76 5.32
N GLY A 168 18.50 13.57 5.55
CA GLY A 168 17.59 12.97 4.57
C GLY A 168 17.83 11.47 4.37
N GLN A 169 18.45 10.79 5.33
CA GLN A 169 18.84 9.37 5.25
C GLN A 169 17.80 8.43 5.88
N SER A 170 16.61 8.95 6.21
CA SER A 170 15.52 8.21 6.82
C SER A 170 14.23 8.36 6.02
N ALA A 171 13.38 7.34 6.04
CA ALA A 171 12.02 7.38 5.52
C ALA A 171 11.07 6.62 6.45
N PHE A 172 9.79 6.98 6.43
CA PHE A 172 8.72 6.26 7.11
C PHE A 172 7.94 5.42 6.10
N LEU A 173 7.83 4.11 6.36
CA LEU A 173 6.94 3.22 5.63
C LEU A 173 5.76 2.84 6.52
N LEU A 174 4.56 3.24 6.12
CA LEU A 174 3.32 2.90 6.81
C LEU A 174 2.58 1.81 6.04
N LEU A 175 2.36 0.67 6.69
CA LEU A 175 1.53 -0.42 6.18
C LEU A 175 0.06 -0.12 6.48
N ALA A 176 -0.68 0.38 5.50
CA ALA A 176 -2.04 0.89 5.63
C ALA A 176 -3.11 0.08 4.85
N GLY A 177 -2.76 -1.07 4.29
CA GLY A 177 -3.71 -1.93 3.55
C GLY A 177 -4.74 -2.67 4.40
N GLY A 178 -4.74 -2.47 5.72
CA GLY A 178 -5.75 -3.05 6.61
C GLY A 178 -7.10 -2.35 6.50
N GLN A 179 -8.15 -3.11 6.17
CA GLN A 179 -9.53 -2.62 6.24
C GLN A 179 -10.00 -2.43 7.70
N GLY A 180 -10.75 -1.35 7.95
CA GLY A 180 -11.26 -0.97 9.28
C GLY A 180 -12.49 -1.75 9.76
N THR A 181 -12.83 -2.88 9.13
CA THR A 181 -14.12 -3.57 9.34
C THR A 181 -14.32 -4.07 10.77
N ARG A 182 -13.26 -4.50 11.47
CA ARG A 182 -13.32 -4.86 12.90
C ARG A 182 -13.60 -3.68 13.83
N LEU A 183 -13.40 -2.45 13.35
CA LEU A 183 -13.69 -1.21 14.07
C LEU A 183 -15.06 -0.63 13.71
N GLY A 184 -15.88 -1.35 12.93
CA GLY A 184 -17.21 -0.90 12.52
C GLY A 184 -17.20 0.19 11.46
N THR A 185 -16.09 0.36 10.72
CA THR A 185 -15.98 1.35 9.64
C THR A 185 -15.62 0.67 8.32
N SER A 186 -16.16 1.18 7.21
CA SER A 186 -15.77 0.79 5.85
C SER A 186 -14.53 1.54 5.36
N ALA A 187 -14.07 2.56 6.10
CA ALA A 187 -12.90 3.34 5.77
C ALA A 187 -11.59 2.58 6.07
N PRO A 188 -10.46 2.96 5.44
CA PRO A 188 -9.14 2.49 5.85
C PRO A 188 -8.91 2.75 7.33
N LYS A 189 -8.25 1.82 8.04
CA LYS A 189 -8.04 1.93 9.49
C LYS A 189 -7.38 3.24 9.92
N GLY A 190 -6.49 3.80 9.08
CA GLY A 190 -5.82 5.06 9.38
C GLY A 190 -6.74 6.29 9.46
N CYS A 191 -7.94 6.21 8.86
CA CYS A 191 -8.94 7.27 8.92
C CYS A 191 -9.81 7.22 10.19
N TYR A 192 -9.63 6.21 11.04
CA TYR A 192 -10.44 6.03 12.24
C TYR A 192 -10.21 7.17 13.26
N ASP A 193 -11.30 7.76 13.75
CA ASP A 193 -11.30 8.68 14.89
C ASP A 193 -11.49 7.88 16.19
N ILE A 194 -10.49 7.94 17.07
CA ILE A 194 -10.50 7.27 18.36
C ILE A 194 -11.20 8.09 19.46
N GLY A 195 -11.78 9.25 19.13
CA GLY A 195 -12.52 10.10 20.06
C GLY A 195 -11.64 10.98 20.94
N LEU A 196 -10.47 11.40 20.43
CA LEU A 196 -9.68 12.44 21.10
C LEU A 196 -10.41 13.79 21.00
N PRO A 197 -10.17 14.75 21.93
CA PRO A 197 -10.77 16.09 21.84
C PRO A 197 -10.49 16.83 20.52
N SER A 198 -9.39 16.50 19.83
CA SER A 198 -9.04 17.06 18.51
C SER A 198 -9.73 16.37 17.33
N HIS A 199 -10.43 15.25 17.55
CA HIS A 199 -11.07 14.43 16.51
C HIS A 199 -10.14 14.05 15.34
N SER A 200 -8.85 13.94 15.63
CA SER A 200 -7.83 13.68 14.60
C SER A 200 -7.77 12.19 14.28
N SER A 201 -7.79 11.87 12.99
CA SER A 201 -7.57 10.50 12.52
C SER A 201 -6.16 9.99 12.86
N LEU A 202 -5.97 8.68 12.87
CA LEU A 202 -4.65 8.08 13.09
C LEU A 202 -3.61 8.56 12.06
N PHE A 203 -4.00 8.75 10.79
CA PHE A 203 -3.12 9.33 9.77
C PHE A 203 -2.67 10.74 10.14
N ARG A 204 -3.59 11.59 10.62
CA ARG A 204 -3.26 12.95 11.06
C ARG A 204 -2.25 12.93 12.21
N LEU A 205 -2.50 12.08 13.22
CA LEU A 205 -1.62 11.93 14.37
C LEU A 205 -0.20 11.46 13.97
N MET A 206 -0.09 10.55 13.01
CA MET A 206 1.21 10.11 12.48
C MET A 206 1.91 11.21 11.68
N ALA A 207 1.18 11.92 10.81
CA ALA A 207 1.73 13.02 10.02
C ALA A 207 2.28 14.15 10.92
N ASP A 208 1.56 14.49 11.99
CA ASP A 208 1.99 15.52 12.94
C ASP A 208 3.25 15.10 13.71
N ARG A 209 3.39 13.81 14.06
CA ARG A 209 4.62 13.28 14.67
C ARG A 209 5.81 13.37 13.73
N ILE A 210 5.65 12.99 12.46
CA ILE A 210 6.72 13.08 11.44
C ILE A 210 7.14 14.54 11.27
N THR A 211 6.16 15.45 11.18
CA THR A 211 6.40 16.89 11.05
C THR A 211 7.15 17.45 12.26
N ARG A 212 6.73 17.07 13.48
CA ARG A 212 7.41 17.49 14.72
C ARG A 212 8.84 16.98 14.78
N LEU A 213 9.06 15.71 14.41
CA LEU A 213 10.39 15.10 14.45
C LEU A 213 11.35 15.75 13.46
N SER A 214 10.88 16.06 12.25
CA SER A 214 11.61 16.88 11.28
C SER A 214 11.98 18.26 11.86
N GLY A 215 11.06 18.90 12.58
CA GLY A 215 11.34 20.17 13.26
C GLY A 215 12.43 20.04 14.34
N LEU A 216 12.37 18.98 15.15
CA LEU A 216 13.37 18.69 16.20
C LEU A 216 14.76 18.39 15.62
N ALA A 217 14.84 17.77 14.44
CA ALA A 217 16.10 17.55 13.73
C ALA A 217 16.73 18.84 13.16
N GLY A 218 16.05 19.99 13.29
CA GLY A 218 16.48 21.26 12.71
C GLY A 218 16.18 21.36 11.21
N GLY A 219 15.12 20.69 10.76
CA GLY A 219 14.71 20.60 9.36
C GLY A 219 15.12 19.27 8.69
N GLY A 220 14.86 19.18 7.39
CA GLY A 220 15.06 17.97 6.58
C GLY A 220 13.73 17.29 6.24
N GLY A 221 13.57 16.84 5.01
CA GLY A 221 12.38 16.08 4.60
C GLY A 221 12.55 14.61 4.97
N CYS A 222 11.57 14.03 5.65
CA CYS A 222 11.48 12.57 5.81
C CYS A 222 10.37 12.05 4.90
N PRO A 223 10.68 11.34 3.80
CA PRO A 223 9.67 10.75 2.94
C PRO A 223 8.74 9.84 3.72
N TRP A 224 7.44 9.99 3.48
CA TRP A 224 6.41 9.13 4.06
C TRP A 224 5.73 8.32 2.97
N TYR A 225 6.07 7.04 2.91
CA TYR A 225 5.47 6.07 2.00
C TYR A 225 4.30 5.38 2.70
N VAL A 226 3.12 5.44 2.10
CA VAL A 226 1.92 4.78 2.61
C VAL A 226 1.58 3.64 1.65
N MET A 227 1.71 2.41 2.13
CA MET A 227 1.37 1.19 1.38
C MET A 227 -0.10 0.86 1.63
N THR A 228 -0.94 1.07 0.61
CA THR A 228 -2.39 0.83 0.63
C THR A 228 -2.75 -0.51 0.04
#